data_AF-A0A938ITJ6-F1
#
_entry.id   AF-A0A938ITJ6-F1
#
_cell.length_a   1.000
_cell.length_b   1.000
_cell.length_c   1.000
_cell.angle_alpha   90.00
_cell.angle_beta   90.00
_cell.angle_gamma   90.00
#
_symmetry.space_group_name_H-M   'P 1'
#
loop_
_entity.id
_entity.type
_entity.pdbx_description
1 polymer ?
#
loop_
_entity_poly.entity_id
_entity_poly.type
_entity_poly.pdbx_seq_one_letter_code
_entity_poly.pdbx_strand_id
1 'polypeptide(L)'
;MLEITGNDIAALGDDDLRTLVGRLCEAEMRRHGLPSSAVTWGGDQNAKDGGLDVRVSLAAGTAISGFVPRPQTGYQVKIPDMPRGEILDEMKPKPTGVLRPIFLELADAGGAYIIVSSSSSTSETALKNRC
;
A
#
# COMPACT_ATOMS: atom_id res chain seq x y z
N MET A 1 -7.40 28.28 0.31
CA MET A 1 -6.64 27.18 0.94
C MET A 1 -7.43 25.93 0.70
N LEU A 2 -6.81 24.90 0.12
CA LEU A 2 -7.47 23.61 -0.10
C LEU A 2 -7.27 22.77 1.17
N GLU A 3 -8.34 22.55 1.92
CA GLU A 3 -8.36 21.66 3.08
C GLU A 3 -8.88 20.30 2.64
N ILE A 4 -8.15 19.23 2.93
CA ILE A 4 -8.55 17.86 2.63
C ILE A 4 -8.95 17.17 3.92
N THR A 5 -10.17 16.66 3.98
CA THR A 5 -10.75 15.98 5.14
C THR A 5 -10.83 14.47 4.92
N GLY A 6 -11.10 13.71 5.98
CA GLY A 6 -11.37 12.27 5.86
C GLY A 6 -12.56 11.95 4.96
N ASN A 7 -13.56 12.84 4.88
CA ASN A 7 -14.71 12.66 4.01
C ASN A 7 -14.34 12.75 2.52
N ASP A 8 -13.39 13.62 2.17
CA ASP A 8 -12.90 13.74 0.79
C ASP A 8 -12.16 12.47 0.36
N ILE A 9 -11.39 11.86 1.28
CA ILE A 9 -10.70 10.59 1.05
C ILE A 9 -11.70 9.43 0.94
N ALA A 10 -12.71 9.40 1.82
CA ALA A 10 -13.75 8.36 1.82
C ALA A 10 -14.65 8.41 0.57
N ALA A 11 -14.73 9.55 -0.11
CA ALA A 11 -15.51 9.72 -1.34
C ALA A 11 -14.77 9.22 -2.61
N LEU A 12 -13.48 8.87 -2.52
CA LEU A 12 -12.72 8.38 -3.66
C LEU A 12 -13.13 6.96 -4.04
N GLY A 13 -13.27 6.70 -5.34
CA GLY A 13 -13.38 5.35 -5.89
C GLY A 13 -12.04 4.60 -5.88
N ASP A 14 -12.07 3.29 -6.17
CA ASP A 14 -10.88 2.43 -6.02
C ASP A 14 -9.72 2.94 -6.90
N ASP A 15 -10.04 3.34 -8.14
CA ASP A 15 -9.07 3.90 -9.08
C ASP A 15 -8.52 5.26 -8.65
N ASP A 16 -9.36 6.12 -8.07
CA ASP A 16 -8.95 7.45 -7.62
C ASP A 16 -8.07 7.36 -6.37
N LEU A 17 -8.43 6.48 -5.42
CA LEU A 17 -7.65 6.24 -4.21
C LEU A 17 -6.29 5.63 -4.55
N ARG A 18 -6.25 4.66 -5.47
CA ARG A 18 -5.00 4.11 -6.01
C ARG A 18 -4.14 5.17 -6.69
N THR A 19 -4.76 6.03 -7.50
CA THR A 19 -4.07 7.16 -8.15
C THR A 19 -3.49 8.12 -7.11
N LEU A 20 -4.26 8.45 -6.06
CA LEU A 20 -3.80 9.29 -4.97
C LEU A 20 -2.59 8.67 -4.26
N VAL A 21 -2.65 7.39 -3.89
CA VAL A 21 -1.53 6.68 -3.22
C VAL A 21 -0.29 6.64 -4.11
N GLY A 22 -0.45 6.37 -5.41
CA GLY A 22 0.65 6.41 -6.38
C GLY A 22 1.34 7.77 -6.44
N ARG A 23 0.54 8.84 -6.57
CA ARG A 23 1.05 10.23 -6.57
C ARG A 23 1.73 10.61 -5.26
N LEU A 24 1.21 10.18 -4.13
CA LEU A 24 1.83 10.41 -2.82
C LEU A 24 3.18 9.69 -2.70
N CYS A 25 3.28 8.45 -3.20
CA CYS A 25 4.55 7.73 -3.24
C CYS A 25 5.58 8.46 -4.12
N GLU A 26 5.18 8.95 -5.30
CA GLU A 26 6.07 9.74 -6.15
C GLU A 26 6.48 11.06 -5.50
N ALA A 27 5.57 11.73 -4.79
CA ALA A 27 5.87 12.94 -4.04
C ALA A 27 6.89 12.67 -2.92
N GLU A 28 6.76 11.53 -2.23
CA GLU A 28 7.74 11.08 -1.24
C GLU A 28 9.10 10.84 -1.89
N MET A 29 9.17 10.18 -3.07
CA MET A 29 10.44 10.03 -3.80
C MET A 29 11.08 11.39 -4.09
N ARG A 30 10.32 12.33 -4.66
CA ARG A 30 10.81 13.68 -4.98
C ARG A 30 11.29 14.41 -3.74
N ARG A 31 10.58 14.29 -2.61
CA ARG A 31 10.96 14.88 -1.32
C ARG A 31 12.31 14.37 -0.81
N HIS A 32 12.62 13.10 -1.04
CA HIS A 32 13.90 12.48 -0.67
C HIS A 32 14.98 12.59 -1.77
N GLY A 33 14.71 13.31 -2.87
CA GLY A 33 15.65 13.41 -4.00
C GLY A 33 15.83 12.11 -4.79
N LEU A 34 14.87 11.19 -4.67
CA LEU A 34 14.86 9.88 -5.32
C LEU A 34 14.05 9.91 -6.62
N PRO A 35 14.33 9.00 -7.58
CA PRO A 35 13.63 8.99 -8.85
C PRO A 35 12.17 8.55 -8.67
N SER A 36 11.22 9.35 -9.16
CA SER A 36 9.80 8.96 -9.15
C SER A 36 9.52 7.74 -10.04
N SER A 37 10.40 7.43 -10.99
CA SER A 37 10.33 6.21 -11.80
C SER A 37 10.53 4.93 -11.00
N ALA A 38 10.95 5.01 -9.74
CA ALA A 38 10.95 3.88 -8.81
C ALA A 38 9.53 3.51 -8.34
N VAL A 39 8.53 4.34 -8.61
CA VAL A 39 7.12 4.08 -8.26
C VAL A 39 6.38 3.60 -9.51
N THR A 40 5.69 2.47 -9.39
CA THR A 40 4.83 1.93 -10.45
C THR A 40 3.40 1.74 -9.94
N TRP A 41 2.44 2.26 -10.70
CA TRP A 41 1.00 2.17 -10.44
C TRP A 41 0.24 2.41 -11.76
N GLY A 42 -1.03 2.00 -11.84
CA GLY A 42 -1.89 2.27 -13.01
C GLY A 42 -1.76 1.30 -14.20
N GLY A 43 -1.14 0.13 -14.04
CA GLY A 43 -1.17 -0.97 -15.03
C GLY A 43 -2.52 -1.71 -15.06
N ASP A 44 -2.74 -2.55 -16.08
CA ASP A 44 -3.91 -3.44 -16.18
C ASP A 44 -3.96 -4.37 -14.96
N GLN A 45 -4.97 -4.17 -14.12
CA GLN A 45 -5.18 -4.89 -12.86
C GLN A 45 -5.38 -6.40 -13.05
N ASN A 46 -5.61 -6.85 -14.29
CA ASN A 46 -5.76 -8.27 -14.64
C ASN A 46 -4.46 -8.94 -15.08
N ALA A 47 -3.36 -8.18 -15.24
CA ALA A 47 -2.04 -8.77 -15.40
C ALA A 47 -1.68 -9.52 -14.11
N LYS A 48 -1.13 -10.74 -14.22
CA LYS A 48 -0.80 -11.63 -13.10
C LYS A 48 0.36 -11.13 -12.21
N ASP A 49 0.52 -9.82 -12.05
CA ASP A 49 1.61 -9.18 -11.33
C ASP A 49 1.25 -9.04 -9.85
N GLY A 50 1.19 -10.15 -9.13
CA GLY A 50 1.39 -10.18 -7.66
C GLY A 50 0.39 -9.43 -6.77
N GLY A 51 -0.63 -8.76 -7.34
CA GLY A 51 -1.78 -8.20 -6.64
C GLY A 51 -1.61 -6.82 -6.00
N LEU A 52 -0.47 -6.14 -6.12
CA LEU A 52 -0.24 -4.83 -5.50
C LEU A 52 -0.76 -3.67 -6.36
N ASP A 53 -1.41 -2.69 -5.73
CA ASP A 53 -1.95 -1.51 -6.41
C ASP A 53 -0.89 -0.46 -6.74
N VAL A 54 0.10 -0.31 -5.84
CA VAL A 54 1.25 0.59 -6.00
C VAL A 54 2.50 -0.13 -5.50
N ARG A 55 3.60 -0.01 -6.24
CA ARG A 55 4.90 -0.57 -5.85
C ARG A 55 5.97 0.51 -5.89
N VAL A 56 6.82 0.51 -4.86
CA VAL A 56 8.09 1.24 -4.84
C VAL A 56 9.22 0.24 -4.91
N SER A 57 10.10 0.42 -5.89
CA SER A 57 11.27 -0.42 -6.14
C SER A 57 12.52 0.43 -6.33
N LEU A 58 13.23 0.67 -5.23
CA LEU A 58 14.51 1.35 -5.18
C LEU A 58 15.67 0.34 -5.10
N ALA A 59 16.88 0.79 -5.46
CA ALA A 59 18.07 -0.05 -5.32
C ALA A 59 18.25 -0.52 -3.88
N ALA A 60 18.72 -1.76 -3.70
CA ALA A 60 19.02 -2.30 -2.38
C ALA A 60 20.01 -1.39 -1.62
N GLY A 61 19.74 -1.16 -0.34
CA GLY A 61 20.56 -0.26 0.49
C GLY A 61 20.25 1.24 0.34
N THR A 62 19.31 1.64 -0.53
CA THR A 62 18.83 3.03 -0.58
C THR A 62 18.28 3.44 0.79
N ALA A 63 18.80 4.54 1.34
CA ALA A 63 18.27 5.09 2.58
C ALA A 63 16.91 5.73 2.32
N ILE A 64 15.86 5.19 2.93
CA ILE A 64 14.51 5.73 2.87
C ILE A 64 13.76 5.45 4.19
N SER A 65 12.85 6.33 4.56
CA SER A 65 12.03 6.23 5.77
C SER A 65 10.76 7.09 5.62
N GLY A 66 9.85 7.02 6.59
CA GLY A 66 8.59 7.75 6.54
C GLY A 66 7.48 6.91 5.93
N PHE A 67 6.69 7.50 5.03
CA PHE A 67 5.53 6.82 4.44
C PHE A 67 5.90 5.71 3.46
N VAL A 68 7.14 5.72 2.95
CA VAL A 68 7.78 4.61 2.24
C VAL A 68 8.90 4.07 3.14
N PRO A 69 8.63 3.04 3.96
CA PRO A 69 9.54 2.65 5.03
C PRO A 69 10.71 1.78 4.55
N ARG A 70 10.63 1.18 3.35
CA ARG A 70 11.66 0.28 2.80
C ARG A 70 11.88 0.51 1.31
N PRO A 71 13.10 0.25 0.78
CA PRO A 71 13.39 0.35 -0.65
C PRO A 71 12.46 -0.46 -1.55
N GLN A 72 12.02 -1.62 -1.05
CA GLN A 72 10.97 -2.43 -1.66
C GLN A 72 9.72 -2.30 -0.80
N THR A 73 8.72 -1.54 -1.25
CA THR A 73 7.45 -1.38 -0.55
C THR A 73 6.29 -1.61 -1.49
N GLY A 74 5.37 -2.49 -1.10
CA GLY A 74 4.09 -2.68 -1.78
C GLY A 74 2.94 -2.05 -1.02
N TYR A 75 2.04 -1.39 -1.73
CA TYR A 75 0.78 -0.87 -1.18
C TYR A 75 -0.40 -1.58 -1.81
N GLN A 76 -1.30 -2.03 -0.95
CA GLN A 76 -2.63 -2.50 -1.33
C GLN A 76 -3.66 -1.48 -0.87
N VAL A 77 -4.45 -0.99 -1.81
CA VAL A 77 -5.54 -0.06 -1.58
C VAL A 77 -6.82 -0.84 -1.36
N LYS A 78 -7.57 -0.47 -0.32
CA LYS A 78 -8.85 -1.08 0.04
C LYS A 78 -9.81 0.02 0.47
N ILE A 79 -10.84 0.32 -0.31
CA ILE A 79 -11.91 1.22 0.15
C ILE A 79 -12.55 0.74 1.46
N PRO A 80 -12.99 -0.53 1.61
CA PRO A 80 -13.68 -0.95 2.82
C PRO A 80 -12.74 -0.99 4.04
N ASP A 81 -13.35 -1.06 5.23
CA ASP A 81 -12.61 -1.27 6.47
C ASP A 81 -11.92 -2.64 6.39
N MET A 82 -10.69 -2.70 6.90
CA MET A 82 -9.88 -3.91 6.91
C MET A 82 -9.72 -4.39 8.35
N PRO A 83 -10.73 -5.10 8.91
CA PRO A 83 -10.60 -5.76 10.19
C PRO A 83 -9.60 -6.93 10.08
N ARG A 84 -9.14 -7.43 11.22
CA ARG A 84 -8.14 -8.50 11.30
C ARG A 84 -8.46 -9.72 10.42
N GLY A 85 -9.73 -10.15 10.39
CA GLY A 85 -10.17 -11.29 9.57
C GLY A 85 -9.94 -11.08 8.08
N GLU A 86 -10.31 -9.91 7.56
CA GLU A 86 -10.13 -9.55 6.14
C GLU A 86 -8.66 -9.35 5.79
N ILE A 87 -7.84 -8.83 6.71
CA ILE A 87 -6.39 -8.76 6.52
C ILE A 87 -5.79 -10.16 6.40
N LEU A 88 -6.21 -11.09 7.26
CA LEU A 88 -5.73 -12.48 7.20
C LEU A 88 -6.17 -13.16 5.91
N ASP A 89 -7.40 -12.93 5.44
CA ASP A 89 -7.91 -13.48 4.20
C ASP A 89 -7.27 -12.83 2.95
N GLU A 90 -6.89 -11.54 3.02
CA GLU A 90 -6.05 -10.90 2.01
C GLU A 90 -4.68 -11.58 1.94
N MET A 91 -4.02 -11.78 3.09
CA MET A 91 -2.69 -12.38 3.15
C MET A 91 -2.69 -13.87 2.74
N LYS A 92 -3.69 -14.62 3.21
CA LYS A 92 -3.83 -16.08 3.05
C LYS A 92 -5.25 -16.42 2.59
N PRO A 93 -5.56 -16.24 1.30
CA PRO A 93 -6.91 -16.46 0.78
C PRO A 93 -7.41 -17.86 1.06
N LYS A 94 -8.68 -17.98 1.45
CA LYS A 94 -9.38 -19.27 1.55
C LYS A 94 -9.78 -19.76 0.15
N PRO A 95 -9.84 -21.09 -0.09
CA PRO A 95 -9.62 -22.17 0.87
C PRO A 95 -8.14 -22.60 0.98
N THR A 96 -7.23 -22.05 0.18
CA THR A 96 -5.84 -22.53 0.15
C THR A 96 -5.15 -22.29 1.49
N GLY A 97 -5.41 -21.16 2.15
CA GLY A 97 -4.77 -20.77 3.41
C GLY A 97 -3.25 -20.55 3.27
N VAL A 98 -2.76 -20.50 2.03
CA VAL A 98 -1.35 -20.31 1.71
C VAL A 98 -1.07 -18.82 1.59
N LEU A 99 0.06 -18.38 2.13
CA LEU A 99 0.50 -17.00 2.03
C LEU A 99 0.75 -16.63 0.56
N ARG A 100 0.23 -15.50 0.10
CA ARG A 100 0.47 -15.05 -1.28
C ARG A 100 1.98 -14.86 -1.52
N PRO A 101 2.52 -15.25 -2.70
CA PRO A 101 3.95 -15.15 -3.00
C PRO A 101 4.56 -13.76 -2.78
N ILE A 102 3.79 -12.70 -3.01
CA ILE A 102 4.27 -11.32 -2.84
C ILE A 102 4.80 -11.01 -1.45
N PHE A 103 4.24 -11.64 -0.40
CA PHE A 103 4.74 -11.45 0.97
C PHE A 103 6.11 -12.10 1.17
N LEU A 104 6.35 -13.24 0.50
CA LEU A 104 7.66 -13.90 0.53
C LEU A 104 8.68 -13.07 -0.26
N GLU A 105 8.33 -12.60 -1.46
CA GLU A 105 9.17 -11.74 -2.29
C GLU A 105 9.58 -10.45 -1.55
N LEU A 106 8.62 -9.79 -0.89
CA LEU A 106 8.90 -8.61 -0.08
C LEU A 106 9.76 -8.96 1.15
N ALA A 107 9.49 -10.08 1.83
CA ALA A 107 10.28 -10.50 2.98
C ALA A 107 11.75 -10.79 2.62
N ASP A 108 11.97 -11.51 1.52
CA ASP A 108 13.31 -11.84 1.00
C ASP A 108 14.11 -10.58 0.63
N ALA A 109 13.41 -9.55 0.15
CA ALA A 109 14.01 -8.25 -0.16
C ALA A 109 14.15 -7.31 1.06
N GLY A 110 13.76 -7.72 2.27
CA GLY A 110 13.72 -6.87 3.46
C GLY A 110 12.73 -5.69 3.31
N GLY A 111 11.68 -5.91 2.53
CA GLY A 111 10.68 -4.93 2.13
C GLY A 111 9.54 -4.75 3.13
N ALA A 112 8.53 -4.01 2.71
CA ALA A 112 7.33 -3.74 3.47
C ALA A 112 6.07 -3.95 2.62
N TYR A 113 5.01 -4.43 3.27
CA TYR A 113 3.66 -4.49 2.70
C TYR A 113 2.75 -3.59 3.54
N ILE A 114 2.05 -2.66 2.89
CA ILE A 114 1.21 -1.67 3.54
C ILE A 114 -0.20 -1.77 2.97
N ILE A 115 -1.19 -1.83 3.84
CA ILE A 115 -2.60 -1.71 3.47
C ILE A 115 -3.02 -0.26 3.70
N VAL A 116 -3.57 0.37 2.68
CA VAL A 116 -4.16 1.71 2.76
C VAL A 116 -5.66 1.57 2.64
N SER A 117 -6.40 2.06 3.65
CA SER A 117 -7.86 2.04 3.63
C SER A 117 -8.46 3.43 3.88
N SER A 118 -9.43 3.81 3.05
CA SER A 118 -10.08 5.12 3.12
C SER A 118 -11.24 5.16 4.12
N SER A 119 -11.86 4.02 4.45
CA SER A 119 -12.95 3.96 5.44
C SER A 119 -12.52 3.45 6.81
N SER A 120 -11.25 3.08 7.00
CA SER A 120 -10.73 2.59 8.27
C SER A 120 -10.54 3.71 9.29
N SER A 121 -10.92 3.48 10.56
CA SER A 121 -10.56 4.38 11.66
C SER A 121 -9.08 4.28 12.01
N THR A 122 -8.38 5.41 12.09
CA THR A 122 -6.99 5.51 12.57
C THR A 122 -6.89 5.70 14.09
N SER A 123 -8.00 5.53 14.82
CA SER A 123 -7.99 5.59 16.29
C SER A 123 -7.10 4.50 16.90
N GLU A 124 -6.53 4.77 18.07
CA GLU A 124 -5.63 3.82 18.75
C GLU A 124 -6.32 2.47 19.05
N THR A 125 -7.60 2.50 19.43
CA THR A 125 -8.40 1.29 19.65
C THR A 125 -8.54 0.47 18.36
N ALA A 126 -8.85 1.13 17.24
CA ALA A 126 -8.96 0.46 15.96
C ALA A 126 -7.62 -0.12 15.49
N LEU A 127 -6.51 0.57 15.77
CA LEU A 127 -5.16 0.06 15.50
C LEU A 127 -4.86 -1.20 16.32
N LYS A 128 -5.10 -1.17 17.65
CA LYS A 128 -4.88 -2.32 18.54
C LYS A 128 -5.68 -3.57 18.17
N ASN A 129 -6.87 -3.40 17.59
CA ASN A 129 -7.71 -4.53 17.17
C ASN A 129 -7.23 -5.20 15.86
N ARG A 130 -6.37 -4.55 15.08
CA ARG A 130 -5.82 -5.09 13.82
C ARG A 130 -4.51 -5.86 14.03
N CYS A 131 -3.68 -5.41 14.97
CA CYS A 131 -2.41 -6.05 15.35
C CYS A 131 -2.63 -7.33 16.16
#